data_AF-A0A975LMF9-F1
#
_entry.id   AF-A0A975LMF9-F1
#
_cell.length_a   1.000
_cell.length_b   1.000
_cell.length_c   1.000
_cell.angle_alpha   90.00
_cell.angle_beta   90.00
_cell.angle_gamma   90.00
#
_symmetry.space_group_name_H-M   'P 1'
#
loop_
_entity.id
_entity.type
_entity.pdbx_description
1 polymer ?
#
loop_
_entity_poly.entity_id
_entity_poly.type
_entity_poly.pdbx_seq_one_letter_code
_entity_poly.pdbx_strand_id
1 'polypeptide(L)'
;MKADRKNISRRKKLFGSNQVQLPDFDRRSANLGTECITIVDYGDKHDNKKSFLGFKRKKTISFVDYYQTIPSGEHQPRDITNWEGLNGSNYINTYTKEFMEEVLGIDNPLAETNKESYDSIYELIENEVTLRVFGIAFCPLSFKPTMLSCAIWKKEDFDRIIDKYMDYNKEKKDHEGTKYEEFQFDEDYINLLLSTSDLFVPNSEACIRLALHFKDSVFK
;
A
#
# COMPACT_ATOMS: atom_id res chain seq x y z
N MET A 1 -4.15 -43.36 59.27
CA MET A 1 -4.76 -43.45 57.92
C MET A 1 -3.75 -42.97 56.88
N LYS A 2 -3.16 -43.89 56.11
CA LYS A 2 -2.23 -43.58 55.01
C LYS A 2 -3.06 -43.29 53.77
N ALA A 3 -3.11 -42.04 53.34
CA ALA A 3 -3.75 -41.67 52.07
C ALA A 3 -2.99 -42.32 50.90
N ASP A 4 -3.77 -42.91 50.02
CA ASP A 4 -3.37 -43.86 48.99
C ASP A 4 -2.53 -43.18 47.88
N ARG A 5 -1.23 -43.48 47.82
CA ARG A 5 -0.28 -42.95 46.81
C ARG A 5 -0.57 -43.42 45.38
N LYS A 6 -1.57 -44.29 45.16
CA LYS A 6 -1.94 -44.81 43.82
C LYS A 6 -2.76 -43.84 42.96
N ASN A 7 -3.34 -42.78 43.53
CA ASN A 7 -4.12 -41.80 42.74
C ASN A 7 -3.31 -40.64 42.14
N ILE A 8 -2.04 -40.49 42.51
CA ILE A 8 -1.17 -39.43 41.97
C ILE A 8 -0.53 -39.84 40.63
N SER A 9 -0.33 -41.15 40.38
CA SER A 9 0.29 -41.61 39.12
C SER A 9 -0.68 -41.69 37.93
N ARG A 10 -2.00 -41.81 38.18
CA ARG A 10 -3.01 -41.83 37.10
C ARG A 10 -3.36 -40.44 36.56
N ARG A 11 -3.24 -39.37 37.36
CA ARG A 11 -3.44 -37.99 36.87
C ARG A 11 -2.32 -37.49 35.96
N LYS A 12 -1.10 -38.03 36.07
CA LYS A 12 0.02 -37.70 35.16
C LYS A 12 -0.08 -38.34 33.76
N LYS A 13 -1.02 -39.27 33.54
CA LYS A 13 -1.21 -39.94 32.23
C LYS A 13 -2.38 -39.38 31.41
N LEU A 14 -3.24 -38.54 31.99
CA LEU A 14 -4.38 -37.93 31.30
C LEU A 14 -4.10 -36.51 30.80
N PHE A 15 -3.07 -35.88 31.35
CA PHE A 15 -2.46 -34.71 30.75
C PHE A 15 -1.18 -35.21 30.11
N GLY A 16 -1.28 -35.64 28.85
CA GLY A 16 -0.14 -35.58 27.95
C GLY A 16 0.51 -34.21 28.11
N SER A 17 1.82 -34.13 27.90
CA SER A 17 2.59 -32.90 27.96
C SER A 17 1.99 -31.84 27.03
N ASN A 18 0.92 -31.19 27.46
CA ASN A 18 0.39 -29.97 26.91
C ASN A 18 1.39 -28.92 27.40
N GLN A 19 2.54 -28.89 26.74
CA GLN A 19 3.24 -27.63 26.60
C GLN A 19 2.17 -26.66 26.12
N VAL A 20 1.74 -25.76 27.01
CA VAL A 20 1.01 -24.57 26.60
C VAL A 20 1.92 -23.96 25.55
N GLN A 21 1.52 -24.04 24.29
CA GLN A 21 2.21 -23.39 23.21
C GLN A 21 1.99 -21.90 23.47
N LEU A 22 2.90 -21.31 24.25
CA LEU A 22 2.87 -19.88 24.48
C LEU A 22 3.04 -19.24 23.10
N PRO A 23 2.16 -18.31 22.72
CA PRO A 23 2.33 -17.61 21.47
C PRO A 23 3.73 -16.98 21.45
N ASP A 24 4.54 -17.40 20.48
CA ASP A 24 5.87 -16.83 20.24
C ASP A 24 5.67 -15.44 19.64
N PHE A 25 5.68 -14.42 20.50
CA PHE A 25 5.51 -13.04 20.08
C PHE A 25 6.75 -12.49 19.38
N ASP A 26 7.93 -13.09 19.59
CA ASP A 26 9.19 -12.62 19.01
C ASP A 26 9.26 -12.93 17.51
N ARG A 27 8.49 -13.90 17.03
CA ARG A 27 8.34 -14.25 15.60
C ARG A 27 7.11 -13.65 14.92
N ARG A 28 6.29 -12.86 15.64
CA ARG A 28 5.10 -12.24 15.07
C ARG A 28 5.44 -10.87 14.49
N SER A 29 5.51 -10.77 13.17
CA SER A 29 5.37 -9.47 12.50
C SER A 29 3.89 -9.09 12.46
N ALA A 30 3.55 -7.91 12.98
CA ALA A 30 2.25 -7.33 12.67
C ALA A 30 2.29 -6.81 11.23
N ASN A 31 1.46 -7.37 10.34
CA ASN A 31 1.33 -6.85 8.98
C ASN A 31 0.86 -5.39 9.07
N LEU A 32 1.67 -4.49 8.52
CA LEU A 32 1.33 -3.07 8.40
C LEU A 32 0.76 -2.86 7.01
N GLY A 33 -0.51 -2.49 6.90
CA GLY A 33 -1.08 -2.04 5.64
C GLY A 33 -0.42 -0.74 5.17
N THR A 34 -0.44 -0.49 3.88
CA THR A 34 -0.03 0.79 3.30
C THR A 34 -1.15 1.32 2.43
N GLU A 35 -1.48 2.58 2.61
CA GLU A 35 -2.44 3.31 1.78
C GLU A 35 -1.79 4.64 1.39
N CYS A 36 -1.61 4.87 0.10
CA CYS A 36 -0.97 6.07 -0.43
C CYS A 36 -1.88 6.76 -1.44
N ILE A 37 -2.09 8.06 -1.25
CA ILE A 37 -2.65 8.92 -2.31
C ILE A 37 -1.52 9.39 -3.22
N THR A 38 -1.55 8.95 -4.47
CA THR A 38 -0.69 9.50 -5.53
C THR A 38 -1.33 10.75 -6.09
N ILE A 39 -0.67 11.89 -5.92
CA ILE A 39 -1.05 13.20 -6.47
C ILE A 39 -0.11 13.54 -7.61
N VAL A 40 -0.68 13.95 -8.74
CA VAL A 40 0.07 14.46 -9.90
C VAL A 40 -0.10 15.97 -9.96
N ASP A 41 1.02 16.69 -9.82
CA ASP A 41 1.10 18.14 -9.90
C ASP A 41 1.51 18.56 -11.32
N TYR A 42 0.63 19.31 -11.99
CA TYR A 42 0.85 19.79 -13.35
C TYR A 42 1.67 21.08 -13.37
N GLY A 43 1.89 21.70 -12.21
CA GLY A 43 2.69 22.92 -12.07
C GLY A 43 2.08 24.16 -12.72
N ASP A 44 2.87 25.23 -12.76
CA ASP A 44 2.40 26.57 -13.11
C ASP A 44 1.87 26.69 -14.55
N LYS A 45 2.39 25.88 -15.48
CA LYS A 45 1.97 25.91 -16.90
C LYS A 45 0.50 25.48 -17.10
N HIS A 46 -0.09 24.84 -16.09
CA HIS A 46 -1.44 24.31 -16.11
C HIS A 46 -2.27 24.87 -14.95
N ASP A 47 -2.09 26.15 -14.63
CA ASP A 47 -2.81 26.85 -13.54
C ASP A 47 -2.69 26.15 -12.18
N ASN A 48 -1.55 25.49 -11.93
CA ASN A 48 -1.30 24.73 -10.71
C ASN A 48 -2.32 23.60 -10.45
N LYS A 49 -2.96 23.10 -11.51
CA LYS A 49 -3.87 21.96 -11.47
C LYS A 49 -3.18 20.76 -10.84
N LYS A 50 -3.93 20.04 -10.01
CA LYS A 50 -3.52 18.77 -9.40
C LYS A 50 -4.61 17.72 -9.61
N SER A 51 -4.21 16.48 -9.80
CA SER A 51 -5.11 15.32 -9.79
C SER A 51 -4.59 14.27 -8.82
N PHE A 52 -5.45 13.34 -8.42
CA PHE A 52 -5.06 12.16 -7.68
C PHE A 52 -5.60 10.89 -8.33
N LEU A 53 -4.91 9.78 -8.08
CA LEU A 53 -5.26 8.49 -8.68
C LEU A 53 -6.19 7.70 -7.76
N GLY A 54 -7.23 7.12 -8.34
CA GLY A 54 -8.10 6.16 -7.69
C GLY A 54 -8.31 4.91 -8.53
N PHE A 55 -8.47 3.75 -7.89
CA PHE A 55 -8.77 2.49 -8.54
C PHE A 55 -10.07 1.92 -7.99
N LYS A 56 -10.97 1.47 -8.88
CA LYS A 56 -12.23 0.86 -8.48
C LYS A 56 -12.05 -0.62 -8.12
N ARG A 57 -12.36 -0.98 -6.89
CA ARG A 57 -12.20 -2.34 -6.35
C ARG A 57 -13.20 -3.30 -6.97
N LYS A 58 -12.72 -4.32 -7.69
CA LYS A 58 -13.60 -5.31 -8.38
C LYS A 58 -13.54 -6.74 -7.81
N LYS A 59 -12.45 -7.13 -7.16
CA LYS A 59 -12.20 -8.53 -6.72
C LYS A 59 -11.99 -8.63 -5.20
N THR A 60 -12.84 -7.98 -4.42
CA THR A 60 -12.68 -7.87 -2.96
C THR A 60 -13.94 -8.33 -2.23
N ILE A 61 -13.80 -8.90 -1.03
CA ILE A 61 -14.96 -9.39 -0.26
C ILE A 61 -15.77 -8.21 0.32
N SER A 62 -15.11 -7.09 0.61
CA SER A 62 -15.69 -5.88 1.17
C SER A 62 -15.41 -4.66 0.28
N PHE A 63 -16.31 -3.67 0.32
CA PHE A 63 -16.18 -2.41 -0.42
C PHE A 63 -15.97 -2.66 -1.92
N VAL A 64 -16.78 -3.57 -2.47
CA VAL A 64 -16.84 -3.81 -3.93
C VAL A 64 -17.40 -2.56 -4.59
N ASP A 65 -16.83 -2.18 -5.72
CA ASP A 65 -17.15 -0.98 -6.49
C ASP A 65 -16.83 0.35 -5.81
N TYR A 66 -16.18 0.33 -4.64
CA TYR A 66 -15.62 1.53 -4.04
C TYR A 66 -14.26 1.83 -4.68
N TYR A 67 -13.93 3.12 -4.71
CA TYR A 67 -12.61 3.57 -5.07
C TYR A 67 -11.64 3.42 -3.90
N GLN A 68 -10.39 3.19 -4.26
CA GLN A 68 -9.26 3.17 -3.36
C GLN A 68 -8.18 4.06 -3.95
N THR A 69 -7.48 4.83 -3.10
CA THR A 69 -6.27 5.53 -3.52
C THR A 69 -5.17 4.52 -3.82
N ILE A 70 -4.31 4.85 -4.78
CA ILE A 70 -3.23 3.96 -5.17
C ILE A 70 -1.87 4.67 -5.09
N PRO A 71 -0.79 3.95 -4.76
CA PRO A 71 -0.76 2.52 -4.49
C PRO A 71 -1.23 2.15 -3.06
N SER A 72 -1.79 0.95 -2.94
CA SER A 72 -2.21 0.32 -1.69
C SER A 72 -1.57 -1.06 -1.54
N GLY A 73 -1.39 -1.55 -0.31
CA GLY A 73 -0.77 -2.87 -0.13
C GLY A 73 -0.44 -3.27 1.29
N GLU A 74 0.52 -4.17 1.43
CA GLU A 74 1.06 -4.61 2.70
C GLU A 74 2.57 -4.37 2.74
N HIS A 75 3.00 -3.62 3.76
CA HIS A 75 4.41 -3.55 4.08
C HIS A 75 4.86 -4.90 4.65
N GLN A 76 5.77 -5.56 3.93
CA GLN A 76 6.36 -6.82 4.33
C GLN A 76 7.86 -6.64 4.65
N PRO A 77 8.30 -6.90 5.89
CA PRO A 77 9.72 -6.92 6.19
C PRO A 77 10.43 -8.07 5.46
N ARG A 78 11.71 -7.85 5.14
CA ARG A 78 12.60 -8.74 4.38
C ARG A 78 12.57 -10.21 4.84
N ASP A 79 12.45 -10.44 6.14
CA ASP A 79 12.50 -11.79 6.75
C ASP A 79 11.36 -12.71 6.28
N ILE A 80 10.34 -12.16 5.62
CA ILE A 80 9.17 -12.88 5.11
C ILE A 80 9.29 -13.14 3.59
N THR A 81 10.03 -12.31 2.85
CA THR A 81 10.05 -12.32 1.38
C THR A 81 11.26 -13.02 0.76
N ASN A 82 12.29 -13.37 1.55
CA ASN A 82 13.53 -14.05 1.11
C ASN A 82 14.29 -13.38 -0.05
N TRP A 83 14.04 -12.10 -0.34
CA TRP A 83 14.71 -11.37 -1.42
C TRP A 83 15.92 -10.61 -0.86
N GLU A 84 17.13 -10.96 -1.30
CA GLU A 84 18.38 -10.42 -0.76
C GLU A 84 18.61 -8.93 -1.08
N GLY A 85 17.93 -8.39 -2.10
CA GLY A 85 17.99 -6.98 -2.51
C GLY A 85 17.16 -6.01 -1.65
N LEU A 86 16.25 -6.52 -0.81
CA LEU A 86 15.51 -5.70 0.15
C LEU A 86 16.39 -5.47 1.40
N ASN A 87 17.32 -4.52 1.32
CA ASN A 87 18.03 -4.06 2.51
C ASN A 87 17.08 -3.25 3.40
N GLY A 88 16.60 -3.87 4.48
CA GLY A 88 15.75 -3.22 5.46
C GLY A 88 14.32 -2.96 4.98
N SER A 89 13.40 -2.95 5.94
CA SER A 89 12.02 -2.49 5.79
C SER A 89 11.98 -1.01 5.38
N ASN A 90 12.25 -0.70 4.10
CA ASN A 90 12.11 0.65 3.57
C ASN A 90 10.71 0.81 2.97
N TYR A 91 9.97 1.81 3.46
CA TYR A 91 8.66 2.16 2.92
C TYR A 91 8.72 2.47 1.42
N ILE A 92 9.81 3.08 0.94
CA ILE A 92 10.01 3.37 -0.49
C ILE A 92 9.97 2.07 -1.32
N ASN A 93 10.60 0.99 -0.86
CA ASN A 93 10.54 -0.30 -1.56
C ASN A 93 9.10 -0.84 -1.69
N THR A 94 8.30 -0.70 -0.62
CA THR A 94 6.89 -1.08 -0.65
C THR A 94 6.12 -0.18 -1.60
N TYR A 95 6.28 1.13 -1.52
CA TYR A 95 5.64 2.07 -2.43
C TYR A 95 5.98 1.75 -3.89
N THR A 96 7.27 1.54 -4.21
CA THR A 96 7.73 1.19 -5.56
C THR A 96 7.11 -0.11 -6.07
N LYS A 97 7.09 -1.17 -5.24
CA LYS A 97 6.45 -2.44 -5.62
C LYS A 97 4.98 -2.24 -5.95
N GLU A 98 4.22 -1.64 -5.03
CA GLU A 98 2.77 -1.47 -5.21
C GLU A 98 2.47 -0.47 -6.34
N PHE A 99 3.30 0.55 -6.56
CA PHE A 99 3.19 1.45 -7.72
C PHE A 99 3.37 0.69 -9.04
N MET A 100 4.38 -0.19 -9.13
CA MET A 100 4.59 -1.01 -10.31
C MET A 100 3.41 -1.96 -10.58
N GLU A 101 2.85 -2.58 -9.54
CA GLU A 101 1.71 -3.50 -9.67
C GLU A 101 0.41 -2.76 -10.03
N GLU A 102 0.05 -1.73 -9.27
CA GLU A 102 -1.27 -1.10 -9.37
C GLU A 102 -1.33 0.03 -10.40
N VAL A 103 -0.24 0.78 -10.58
CA VAL A 103 -0.18 1.93 -11.51
C VAL A 103 0.37 1.52 -12.86
N LEU A 104 1.49 0.78 -12.89
CA LEU A 104 2.12 0.35 -14.15
C LEU A 104 1.59 -0.99 -14.69
N GLY A 105 0.84 -1.75 -13.88
CA GLY A 105 0.28 -3.04 -14.26
C GLY A 105 1.33 -4.16 -14.41
N ILE A 106 2.51 -4.01 -13.80
CA ILE A 106 3.59 -5.00 -13.87
C ILE A 106 3.34 -6.06 -12.82
N ASP A 107 2.93 -7.25 -13.27
CA ASP A 107 2.77 -8.41 -12.40
C ASP A 107 4.13 -8.86 -11.84
N ASN A 108 4.19 -9.07 -10.53
CA ASN A 108 5.39 -9.49 -9.79
C ASN A 108 6.65 -8.65 -10.12
N PRO A 109 6.72 -7.38 -9.68
CA PRO A 109 7.85 -6.48 -9.94
C PRO A 109 9.20 -7.00 -9.45
N LEU A 110 9.19 -7.88 -8.44
CA LEU A 110 10.39 -8.46 -7.83
C LEU A 110 10.88 -9.73 -8.55
N ALA A 111 10.23 -10.13 -9.66
CA ALA A 111 10.77 -11.19 -10.51
C ALA A 111 12.15 -10.79 -11.07
N GLU A 112 13.06 -11.75 -11.20
CA GLU A 112 14.42 -11.51 -11.72
C GLU A 112 14.39 -10.83 -13.11
N THR A 113 13.41 -11.19 -13.95
CA THR A 113 13.20 -10.59 -15.27
C THR A 113 12.81 -9.11 -15.24
N ASN A 114 12.35 -8.62 -14.09
CA ASN A 114 11.89 -7.25 -13.89
C ASN A 114 12.88 -6.42 -13.04
N LYS A 115 14.00 -7.00 -12.62
CA LYS A 115 14.92 -6.38 -11.65
C LYS A 115 15.49 -5.04 -12.14
N GLU A 116 15.99 -4.97 -13.37
CA GLU A 116 16.51 -3.70 -13.93
C GLU A 116 15.43 -2.61 -14.01
N SER A 117 14.20 -3.01 -14.37
CA SER A 117 13.03 -2.13 -14.39
C SER A 117 12.68 -1.63 -12.99
N TYR A 118 12.69 -2.53 -12.00
CA TYR A 118 12.44 -2.21 -10.59
C TYR A 118 13.47 -1.21 -10.06
N ASP A 119 14.77 -1.52 -10.22
CA ASP A 119 15.85 -0.67 -9.73
C ASP A 119 15.79 0.73 -10.36
N SER A 120 15.49 0.81 -11.66
CA SER A 120 15.33 2.09 -12.36
C SER A 120 14.16 2.93 -11.85
N ILE A 121 13.02 2.28 -11.55
CA ILE A 121 11.84 3.00 -11.00
C ILE A 121 12.11 3.39 -9.55
N TYR A 122 12.72 2.50 -8.77
CA TYR A 122 13.09 2.79 -7.38
C TYR A 122 13.95 4.05 -7.31
N GLU A 123 15.02 4.12 -8.11
CA GLU A 123 15.92 5.27 -8.15
C GLU A 123 15.18 6.55 -8.55
N LEU A 124 14.26 6.46 -9.50
CA LEU A 124 13.46 7.60 -9.94
C LEU A 124 12.49 8.08 -8.85
N ILE A 125 11.81 7.15 -8.16
CA ILE A 125 10.93 7.44 -7.04
C ILE A 125 11.72 8.09 -5.90
N GLU A 126 12.88 7.54 -5.57
CA GLU A 126 13.72 8.03 -4.48
C GLU A 126 14.21 9.47 -4.72
N ASN A 127 14.46 9.85 -5.98
CA ASN A 127 15.01 11.15 -6.34
C ASN A 127 13.96 12.22 -6.71
N GLU A 128 12.88 11.84 -7.38
CA GLU A 128 11.94 12.80 -7.99
C GLU A 128 10.57 12.85 -7.30
N VAL A 129 10.23 11.86 -6.46
CA VAL A 129 8.91 11.76 -5.82
C VAL A 129 8.98 12.23 -4.39
N THR A 130 8.10 13.15 -4.05
CA THR A 130 7.96 13.60 -2.66
C THR A 130 7.01 12.66 -1.94
N LEU A 131 7.56 11.78 -1.10
CA LEU A 131 6.79 10.91 -0.20
C LEU A 131 6.61 11.57 1.17
N ARG A 132 5.37 11.59 1.66
CA ARG A 132 4.96 12.12 2.97
C ARG A 132 4.14 11.08 3.71
N VAL A 133 4.51 10.77 4.94
CA VAL A 133 3.74 9.88 5.82
C VAL A 133 2.92 10.75 6.78
N PHE A 134 1.60 10.59 6.76
CA PHE A 134 0.70 11.32 7.66
C PHE A 134 0.61 10.66 9.04
N GLY A 135 0.74 9.33 9.09
CA GLY A 135 0.68 8.56 10.33
C GLY A 135 0.17 7.14 10.11
N ILE A 136 -0.27 6.51 11.20
CA ILE A 136 -0.84 5.16 11.20
C ILE A 136 -2.29 5.28 11.66
N ALA A 137 -3.21 4.71 10.89
CA ALA A 137 -4.61 4.55 11.26
C ALA A 137 -4.96 3.07 11.35
N PHE A 138 -5.98 2.72 12.12
CA PHE A 138 -6.49 1.35 12.14
C PHE A 138 -7.48 1.16 10.99
N CYS A 139 -7.20 0.23 10.07
CA CYS A 139 -8.12 -0.07 9.00
C CYS A 139 -9.27 -0.94 9.54
N PRO A 140 -10.52 -0.46 9.55
CA PRO A 140 -11.64 -1.28 10.00
C PRO A 140 -11.91 -2.46 9.05
N LEU A 141 -11.39 -2.44 7.81
CA LEU A 141 -11.63 -3.47 6.80
C LEU A 141 -10.78 -4.71 7.01
N SER A 142 -9.50 -4.48 7.26
CA SER A 142 -8.49 -5.53 7.38
C SER A 142 -8.09 -5.79 8.83
N PHE A 143 -8.71 -5.07 9.77
CA PHE A 143 -8.42 -5.13 11.22
C PHE A 143 -6.91 -5.07 11.52
N LYS A 144 -6.17 -4.26 10.74
CA LYS A 144 -4.73 -4.09 10.86
C LYS A 144 -4.34 -2.61 10.88
N PRO A 145 -3.23 -2.26 11.54
CA PRO A 145 -2.66 -0.92 11.38
C PRO A 145 -2.33 -0.68 9.90
N THR A 146 -2.60 0.53 9.42
CA THR A 146 -2.31 0.96 8.05
C THR A 146 -1.62 2.31 8.09
N MET A 147 -0.47 2.39 7.45
CA MET A 147 0.24 3.65 7.23
C MET A 147 -0.48 4.45 6.15
N LEU A 148 -0.86 5.69 6.50
CA LEU A 148 -1.48 6.65 5.60
C LEU A 148 -0.42 7.61 5.08
N SER A 149 -0.39 7.81 3.77
CA SER A 149 0.70 8.49 3.09
C SER A 149 0.25 9.19 1.82
N CYS A 150 1.09 10.08 1.31
CA CYS A 150 0.92 10.77 0.04
C CYS A 150 2.24 10.72 -0.75
N ALA A 151 2.11 10.50 -2.05
CA ALA A 151 3.18 10.61 -3.02
C ALA A 151 2.85 11.73 -3.99
N ILE A 152 3.76 12.68 -4.17
CA ILE A 152 3.57 13.79 -5.10
C ILE A 152 4.55 13.62 -6.26
N TRP A 153 3.97 13.59 -7.44
CA TRP A 153 4.67 13.51 -8.70
C TRP A 153 4.54 14.83 -9.44
N LYS A 154 5.63 15.31 -10.03
CA LYS A 154 5.51 16.26 -11.14
C LYS A 154 4.96 15.53 -12.35
N LYS A 155 4.07 16.19 -13.10
CA LYS A 155 3.42 15.60 -14.28
C LYS A 155 4.42 15.10 -15.31
N GLU A 156 5.50 15.87 -15.56
CA GLU A 156 6.54 15.51 -16.53
C GLU A 156 7.25 14.19 -16.16
N ASP A 157 7.51 13.97 -14.85
CA ASP A 157 8.15 12.75 -14.35
C ASP A 157 7.19 11.56 -14.35
N PHE A 158 5.93 11.79 -13.96
CA PHE A 158 4.88 10.78 -13.99
C PHE A 158 4.69 10.25 -15.42
N ASP A 159 4.50 11.14 -16.39
CA ASP A 159 4.30 10.78 -17.80
C ASP A 159 5.49 10.05 -18.38
N ARG A 160 6.72 10.51 -18.07
CA ARG A 160 7.95 9.85 -18.51
C ARG A 160 8.00 8.37 -18.09
N ILE A 161 7.51 8.03 -16.89
CA ILE A 161 7.43 6.62 -16.45
C ILE A 161 6.29 5.91 -17.18
N ILE A 162 5.09 6.47 -17.16
CA ILE A 162 3.92 5.83 -17.76
C ILE A 162 4.20 5.51 -19.23
N ASP A 163 4.72 6.46 -20.01
CA ASP A 163 5.03 6.27 -21.42
C ASP A 163 6.09 5.20 -21.65
N LYS A 164 7.19 5.23 -20.87
CA LYS A 164 8.26 4.22 -20.93
C LYS A 164 7.71 2.80 -20.74
N TYR A 165 6.76 2.61 -19.83
CA TYR A 165 6.22 1.30 -19.50
C TYR A 165 5.00 0.89 -20.33
N MET A 166 4.21 1.84 -20.82
CA MET A 166 3.16 1.57 -21.80
C MET A 166 3.75 1.02 -23.10
N ASP A 167 4.92 1.50 -23.51
CA ASP A 167 5.63 0.95 -24.68
C ASP A 167 6.19 -0.46 -24.41
N TYR A 168 6.74 -0.71 -23.21
CA TYR A 168 7.15 -2.06 -22.78
C TYR A 168 5.98 -3.07 -22.76
N ASN A 169 4.81 -2.65 -22.29
CA ASN A 169 3.62 -3.51 -22.20
C ASN A 169 3.00 -3.80 -23.58
N LYS A 170 3.05 -2.86 -24.53
CA LYS A 170 2.62 -3.10 -25.92
C LYS A 170 3.41 -4.23 -26.58
N GLU A 171 4.70 -4.34 -26.27
CA GLU A 171 5.56 -5.41 -26.81
C GLU A 171 5.24 -6.78 -26.23
N LYS A 172 4.76 -6.86 -24.99
CA LYS A 172 4.45 -8.13 -24.31
C LYS A 172 3.06 -8.71 -24.58
N LYS A 173 2.16 -8.00 -25.29
CA LYS A 173 0.80 -8.44 -25.71
C LYS A 173 -0.16 -8.92 -24.60
N ASP A 174 0.29 -9.04 -23.37
CA ASP A 174 -0.55 -9.07 -22.19
C ASP A 174 -0.71 -7.60 -21.77
N HIS A 175 -1.93 -7.08 -21.73
CA HIS A 175 -2.42 -6.17 -20.66
C HIS A 175 -3.74 -5.48 -21.05
N GLU A 176 -4.73 -5.63 -20.16
CA GLU A 176 -5.78 -4.64 -19.94
C GLU A 176 -5.08 -3.34 -19.49
N GLY A 177 -5.27 -2.22 -20.22
CA GLY A 177 -4.56 -0.95 -19.99
C GLY A 177 -4.66 -0.37 -18.57
N THR A 178 -4.02 0.77 -18.34
CA THR A 178 -3.93 1.47 -17.05
C THR A 178 -5.29 1.52 -16.35
N LYS A 179 -5.39 0.86 -15.18
CA LYS A 179 -6.68 0.54 -14.55
C LYS A 179 -7.21 1.59 -13.58
N TYR A 180 -6.53 2.73 -13.48
CA TYR A 180 -6.88 3.79 -12.56
C TYR A 180 -7.67 4.91 -13.24
N GLU A 181 -8.36 5.69 -12.42
CA GLU A 181 -9.07 6.91 -12.79
C GLU A 181 -8.41 8.11 -12.11
N GLU A 182 -8.38 9.24 -12.82
CA GLU A 182 -7.86 10.51 -12.28
C GLU A 182 -9.01 11.36 -11.75
N PHE A 183 -8.85 11.85 -10.54
CA PHE A 183 -9.79 12.73 -9.86
C PHE A 183 -9.15 14.10 -9.66
N GLN A 184 -9.94 15.17 -9.73
CA GLN A 184 -9.41 16.50 -9.44
C GLN A 184 -9.02 16.61 -7.96
N PHE A 185 -7.83 17.14 -7.68
CA PHE A 185 -7.38 17.43 -6.32
C PHE A 185 -7.63 18.91 -6.02
N ASP A 186 -8.89 19.22 -5.74
CA ASP A 186 -9.38 20.56 -5.40
C ASP A 186 -10.34 20.46 -4.21
N GLU A 187 -10.35 21.49 -3.36
CA GLU A 187 -11.09 21.48 -2.10
C GLU A 187 -12.61 21.35 -2.32
N ASP A 188 -13.17 22.12 -3.25
CA ASP A 188 -14.60 22.09 -3.53
C ASP A 188 -14.99 20.77 -4.18
N TYR A 189 -14.18 20.28 -5.13
CA TYR A 189 -14.42 18.99 -5.76
C TYR A 189 -14.34 17.83 -4.75
N ILE A 190 -13.32 17.80 -3.89
CA ILE A 190 -13.15 16.74 -2.88
C ILE A 190 -14.29 16.79 -1.87
N ASN A 191 -14.67 17.98 -1.40
CA ASN A 191 -15.79 18.12 -0.47
C ASN A 191 -17.10 17.63 -1.09
N LEU A 192 -17.35 17.96 -2.36
CA LEU A 192 -18.50 17.43 -3.08
C LEU A 192 -18.42 15.91 -3.22
N LEU A 193 -17.30 15.40 -3.75
CA LEU A 193 -17.04 13.98 -4.02
C LEU A 193 -17.27 13.11 -2.78
N LEU A 194 -16.76 13.54 -1.62
CA LEU A 194 -16.85 12.83 -0.35
C LEU A 194 -18.17 13.10 0.40
N SER A 195 -18.98 14.08 -0.03
CA SER A 195 -20.30 14.36 0.58
C SER A 195 -21.43 13.57 -0.07
N THR A 196 -21.28 13.18 -1.34
CA THR A 196 -22.39 12.63 -2.15
C THR A 196 -22.58 11.13 -2.05
N SER A 197 -21.60 10.38 -1.54
CA SER A 197 -21.71 8.94 -1.23
C SER A 197 -20.44 8.43 -0.55
N ASP A 198 -20.52 7.29 0.16
CA ASP A 198 -19.34 6.50 0.53
C ASP A 198 -18.70 5.92 -0.74
N LEU A 199 -17.94 6.76 -1.47
CA LEU A 199 -17.37 6.41 -2.78
C LEU A 199 -15.99 5.77 -2.62
N PHE A 200 -15.25 6.18 -1.60
CA PHE A 200 -13.90 5.71 -1.31
C PHE A 200 -13.88 4.81 -0.08
N VAL A 201 -12.95 3.87 -0.04
CA VAL A 201 -12.72 3.11 1.21
C VAL A 201 -12.22 4.04 2.32
N PRO A 202 -12.53 3.78 3.61
CA PRO A 202 -12.28 4.73 4.68
C PRO A 202 -10.83 5.22 4.82
N ASN A 203 -9.85 4.35 4.58
CA ASN A 203 -8.44 4.74 4.63
C ASN A 203 -8.05 5.65 3.46
N SER A 204 -8.58 5.40 2.27
CA SER A 204 -8.34 6.25 1.10
C SER A 204 -9.00 7.61 1.28
N GLU A 205 -10.22 7.64 1.82
CA GLU A 205 -10.86 8.90 2.22
C GLU A 205 -10.00 9.67 3.23
N ALA A 206 -9.47 8.97 4.25
CA ALA A 206 -8.57 9.57 5.22
C ALA A 206 -7.30 10.13 4.56
N CYS A 207 -6.67 9.41 3.63
CA CYS A 207 -5.53 9.91 2.86
C CYS A 207 -5.87 11.19 2.07
N ILE A 208 -7.02 11.20 1.38
CA ILE A 208 -7.50 12.37 0.62
C ILE A 208 -7.70 13.57 1.54
N ARG A 209 -8.40 13.39 2.66
CA ARG A 209 -8.67 14.46 3.63
C ARG A 209 -7.40 14.98 4.30
N LEU A 210 -6.47 14.09 4.66
CA LEU A 210 -5.19 14.47 5.28
C LEU A 210 -4.30 15.22 4.29
N ALA A 211 -4.23 14.78 3.03
CA ALA A 211 -3.49 15.48 2.00
C ALA A 211 -4.06 16.89 1.77
N LEU A 212 -5.38 17.04 1.78
CA LEU A 212 -6.04 18.34 1.65
C LEU A 212 -5.79 19.22 2.88
N HIS A 213 -5.92 18.66 4.09
CA HIS A 213 -5.67 19.37 5.35
C HIS A 213 -4.23 19.89 5.45
N PHE A 214 -3.27 19.09 4.99
CA PHE A 214 -1.85 19.44 5.01
C PHE A 214 -1.34 19.97 3.67
N LYS A 215 -2.22 20.46 2.77
CA LYS A 215 -1.84 20.87 1.40
C LYS A 215 -0.60 21.79 1.36
N ASP A 216 -0.56 22.80 2.21
CA ASP A 216 0.56 23.76 2.26
C ASP A 216 1.88 23.14 2.74
N SER A 217 1.85 22.01 3.44
CA SER A 217 3.05 21.29 3.88
C SER A 217 3.42 20.16 2.93
N VAL A 218 2.44 19.63 2.20
CA VAL A 218 2.61 18.54 1.24
C VAL A 218 3.33 19.09 0.00
N PHE A 219 2.90 20.23 -0.53
CA PHE A 219 3.46 20.84 -1.76
C PHE A 219 4.61 21.83 -1.53
N LYS A 220 5.26 21.81 -0.36
CA LYS A 220 6.51 22.54 -0.08
C LYS A 220 7.71 21.61 -0.24
#